data_AF-A0A9K3CT01-F1
#
_entry.id   AF-A0A9K3CT01-F1
#
_cell.length_a   1.000
_cell.length_b   1.000
_cell.length_c   1.000
_cell.angle_alpha   90.00
_cell.angle_beta   90.00
_cell.angle_gamma   90.00
#
_symmetry.space_group_name_H-M   'P 1'
#
loop_
_entity.id
_entity.type
_entity.pdbx_description
1 polymer ?
#
loop_
_entity_poly.entity_id
_entity_poly.type
_entity_poly.pdbx_seq_one_letter_code
_entity_poly.pdbx_strand_id
1 'polypeptide(L)'
;MGTPGLFGFRVNGQDKITHAYGDGYPSGLGVQMMDFIQACGSVDVMRTLAESITLTDGQDPDLFSAPCGDLQWLCNKGKMVDNSSYMTNNIIHSAYIIDLDECMFTVYSQVGNRTAHMYLGTYRVRGLPVTYMQPLTRILSMTPEEAHEVMERLGTITNQIEVLTLSHYDLTCGEGSGMTQMFNDSMAGDG
;
A
#
# COMPACT_ATOMS: atom_id res chain seq x y z
N MET A 1 3.54 -18.70 1.19
CA MET A 1 3.86 -17.63 0.22
C MET A 1 3.58 -16.32 0.92
N GLY A 2 4.55 -15.41 0.98
CA GLY A 2 4.34 -14.09 1.58
C GLY A 2 3.49 -13.22 0.67
N THR A 3 2.67 -12.35 1.25
CA THR A 3 1.97 -11.32 0.49
C THR A 3 2.97 -10.24 0.13
N PRO A 4 3.21 -9.96 -1.17
CA PRO A 4 4.15 -8.92 -1.55
C PRO A 4 3.55 -7.52 -1.37
N GLY A 5 4.41 -6.55 -1.09
CA GLY A 5 4.06 -5.14 -0.94
C GLY A 5 5.16 -4.23 -1.46
N LEU A 6 4.89 -2.93 -1.50
CA LEU A 6 5.88 -1.91 -1.83
C LEU A 6 6.11 -0.99 -0.63
N PHE A 7 7.31 -0.45 -0.51
CA PHE A 7 7.58 0.59 0.48
C PHE A 7 8.67 1.55 0.00
N GLY A 8 8.69 2.74 0.57
CA GLY A 8 9.74 3.71 0.28
C GLY A 8 9.38 5.15 0.66
N PHE A 9 10.00 6.09 -0.03
CA PHE A 9 9.91 7.52 0.23
C PHE A 9 9.37 8.27 -0.98
N ARG A 10 8.65 9.36 -0.72
CA ARG A 10 8.50 10.45 -1.68
C ARG A 10 9.30 11.65 -1.20
N VAL A 11 10.18 12.17 -2.06
CA VAL A 11 11.00 13.35 -1.77
C VAL A 11 11.28 14.13 -3.05
N ASN A 12 11.13 15.45 -3.00
CA ASN A 12 11.33 16.35 -4.15
C ASN A 12 10.48 15.96 -5.38
N GLY A 13 9.25 15.50 -5.15
CA GLY A 13 8.33 15.04 -6.20
C GLY A 13 8.69 13.68 -6.81
N GLN A 14 9.67 12.96 -6.26
CA GLN A 14 10.17 11.69 -6.76
C GLN A 14 9.79 10.54 -5.83
N ASP A 15 9.26 9.45 -6.41
CA ASP A 15 8.87 8.23 -5.67
C ASP A 15 10.02 7.24 -5.69
N LYS A 16 10.74 7.12 -4.57
CA LYS A 16 11.82 6.16 -4.37
C LYS A 16 11.26 4.92 -3.66
N ILE A 17 11.04 3.84 -4.41
CA ILE A 17 10.35 2.65 -3.89
C ILE A 17 11.13 1.36 -4.13
N THR A 18 10.84 0.35 -3.32
CA THR A 18 11.35 -1.02 -3.46
C THR A 18 10.28 -2.06 -3.10
N HIS A 19 10.56 -3.32 -3.39
CA HIS A 19 9.69 -4.46 -3.11
C HIS A 19 9.93 -5.05 -1.72
N ALA A 20 8.84 -5.42 -1.05
CA ALA A 20 8.84 -6.35 0.07
C ALA A 20 8.21 -7.67 -0.39
N TYR A 21 8.97 -8.76 -0.33
CA TYR A 21 8.51 -10.08 -0.76
C TYR A 21 7.72 -10.85 0.31
N GLY A 22 7.46 -10.24 1.47
CA GLY A 22 6.79 -10.90 2.58
C GLY A 22 5.97 -9.93 3.41
N ASP A 23 4.93 -10.51 4.00
CA ASP A 23 3.91 -9.89 4.85
C ASP A 23 3.61 -8.42 4.54
N GLY A 24 3.24 -8.13 3.29
CA GLY A 24 2.85 -6.82 2.81
C GLY A 24 1.54 -6.29 3.42
N TYR A 25 0.91 -7.02 4.34
CA TYR A 25 -0.27 -6.57 5.06
C TYR A 25 0.08 -5.44 6.05
N PRO A 26 -0.90 -4.60 6.43
CA PRO A 26 -0.67 -3.56 7.42
C PRO A 26 -0.12 -4.10 8.75
N SER A 27 -0.61 -5.27 9.19
CA SER A 27 -0.13 -5.96 10.41
C SER A 27 1.32 -6.45 10.34
N GLY A 28 1.90 -6.57 9.15
CA GLY A 28 3.29 -6.96 8.93
C GLY A 28 4.17 -5.77 8.54
N LEU A 29 4.28 -5.53 7.24
CA LEU A 29 5.08 -4.45 6.67
C LEU A 29 4.63 -3.07 7.17
N GLY A 30 3.33 -2.85 7.41
CA GLY A 30 2.84 -1.59 7.95
C GLY A 30 3.35 -1.30 9.37
N VAL A 31 3.37 -2.30 10.25
CA VAL A 31 3.95 -2.22 11.60
C VAL A 31 5.44 -1.90 11.52
N GLN A 32 6.18 -2.59 10.66
CA GLN A 32 7.60 -2.33 10.47
C GLN A 32 7.84 -0.90 9.98
N MET A 33 7.05 -0.39 9.05
CA MET A 33 7.17 0.99 8.59
C MET A 33 6.91 2.01 9.71
N MET A 34 5.98 1.72 10.62
CA MET A 34 5.76 2.55 11.82
C MET A 34 6.98 2.53 12.75
N ASP A 35 7.55 1.34 13.02
CA ASP A 35 8.76 1.19 13.82
C ASP A 35 9.93 1.96 13.21
N PHE A 36 10.08 1.92 11.89
CA PHE A 36 11.10 2.68 11.16
C PHE A 36 10.96 4.20 11.36
N ILE A 37 9.74 4.72 11.18
CA ILE A 37 9.46 6.15 11.33
C ILE A 37 9.80 6.59 12.75
N GLN A 38 9.37 5.82 13.76
CA GLN A 38 9.65 6.10 15.17
C GLN A 38 11.16 6.02 15.47
N ALA A 39 11.86 5.02 14.93
CA ALA A 39 13.30 4.85 15.11
C ALA A 39 14.13 5.99 14.49
N CYS A 40 13.66 6.60 13.40
CA CYS A 40 14.32 7.76 12.80
C CYS A 40 14.26 9.00 13.71
N GLY A 41 13.24 9.10 14.58
CA GLY A 41 13.07 10.17 15.57
C GLY A 41 12.73 11.56 14.99
N SER A 42 13.00 11.84 13.72
CA SER A 42 12.62 13.09 13.07
C SER A 42 12.45 12.96 11.55
N VAL A 43 11.71 13.92 10.98
CA VAL A 43 11.51 14.03 9.54
C VAL A 43 12.81 14.38 8.81
N ASP A 44 13.68 15.19 9.43
CA ASP A 44 14.95 15.60 8.83
C ASP A 44 15.91 14.41 8.65
N VAL A 45 15.93 13.47 9.60
CA VAL A 45 16.70 12.23 9.49
C VAL A 45 16.16 11.38 8.34
N MET A 46 14.83 11.20 8.26
CA MET A 46 14.20 10.47 7.15
C MET A 46 14.50 11.11 5.79
N ARG A 47 14.51 12.45 5.71
CA ARG A 47 14.85 13.18 4.49
C ARG A 47 16.31 12.97 4.08
N THR A 48 17.23 13.06 5.03
CA THR A 48 18.66 12.82 4.77
C THR A 48 18.88 11.39 4.25
N LEU A 49 18.19 10.41 4.84
CA LEU A 49 18.22 9.03 4.37
C LEU A 49 17.66 8.91 2.95
N ALA A 50 16.47 9.45 2.70
CA ALA A 50 15.81 9.40 1.39
C ALA A 50 16.65 10.05 0.27
N GLU A 51 17.32 11.16 0.56
CA GLU A 51 18.20 11.84 -0.39
C GLU A 51 19.47 11.05 -0.71
N SER A 52 19.98 10.26 0.24
CA SER A 52 21.18 9.43 0.05
C SER A 52 20.96 8.20 -0.84
N ILE A 53 19.69 7.82 -1.08
CA ILE A 53 19.30 6.65 -1.87
C ILE A 53 19.55 6.91 -3.36
N THR A 54 20.28 5.97 -3.99
CA THR A 54 20.56 5.99 -5.43
C THR A 54 19.43 5.33 -6.19
N LEU A 55 19.08 5.88 -7.35
CA LEU A 55 18.00 5.36 -8.18
C LEU A 55 18.51 4.54 -9.34
N THR A 56 17.69 3.58 -9.73
CA THR A 56 17.94 2.63 -10.81
C THR A 56 16.74 2.56 -11.74
N ASP A 57 16.94 1.96 -12.90
CA ASP A 57 15.93 1.77 -13.94
C ASP A 57 15.02 0.55 -13.73
N GLY A 58 15.10 -0.13 -12.57
CA GLY A 58 14.26 -1.29 -12.29
C GLY A 58 14.72 -2.61 -12.93
N GLN A 59 15.86 -2.62 -13.64
CA GLN A 59 16.45 -3.84 -14.21
C GLN A 59 17.52 -4.48 -13.33
N ASP A 60 17.82 -3.87 -12.18
CA ASP A 60 18.84 -4.38 -11.27
C ASP A 60 18.31 -5.60 -10.48
N PRO A 61 18.91 -6.80 -10.63
CA PRO A 61 18.46 -7.98 -9.89
C PRO A 61 18.57 -7.80 -8.37
N ASP A 62 19.46 -6.91 -7.89
CA ASP A 62 19.64 -6.64 -6.45
C ASP A 62 18.49 -5.79 -5.85
N LEU A 63 17.61 -5.21 -6.68
CA LEU A 63 16.36 -4.58 -6.22
C LEU A 63 15.38 -5.60 -5.63
N PHE A 64 15.50 -6.85 -6.06
CA PHE A 64 14.56 -7.91 -5.74
C PHE A 64 15.03 -8.79 -4.56
N SER A 65 16.18 -8.47 -3.97
CA SER A 65 16.77 -9.27 -2.90
C SER A 65 16.54 -8.70 -1.49
N ALA A 66 15.75 -7.63 -1.34
CA ALA A 66 15.42 -7.07 -0.03
C ALA A 66 14.72 -8.15 0.81
N PRO A 67 15.33 -8.63 1.92
CA PRO A 67 14.66 -9.56 2.81
C PRO A 67 13.39 -8.90 3.34
N CYS A 68 12.32 -9.68 3.45
CA CYS A 68 11.04 -9.22 3.99
C CYS A 68 11.27 -8.51 5.33
N GLY A 69 11.05 -7.19 5.35
CA GLY A 69 11.17 -6.39 6.56
C GLY A 69 12.56 -5.94 6.97
N ASP A 70 13.54 -6.00 6.06
CA ASP A 70 14.82 -5.36 6.32
C ASP A 70 14.76 -3.85 6.02
N LEU A 71 14.21 -3.09 6.96
CA LEU A 71 14.28 -1.62 6.94
C LEU A 71 15.71 -1.10 7.06
N GLN A 72 16.65 -1.95 7.49
CA GLN A 72 18.09 -1.66 7.45
C GLN A 72 18.56 -1.49 5.99
N TRP A 73 17.83 -2.03 5.01
CA TRP A 73 18.02 -1.75 3.58
C TRP A 73 17.65 -0.30 3.21
N LEU A 74 16.65 0.32 3.84
CA LEU A 74 16.39 1.76 3.71
C LEU A 74 17.57 2.59 4.23
N CYS A 75 18.21 2.11 5.30
CA CYS A 75 19.38 2.75 5.89
C CYS A 75 20.68 2.49 5.11
N ASN A 76 20.79 1.37 4.40
CA ASN A 76 22.01 0.92 3.74
C ASN A 76 22.11 1.40 2.29
N LYS A 77 22.08 2.72 2.04
CA LYS A 77 22.34 3.36 0.72
C LYS A 77 21.79 2.58 -0.49
N GLY A 78 20.60 1.99 -0.31
CA GLY A 78 20.04 1.02 -1.25
C GLY A 78 19.79 1.63 -2.61
N LYS A 79 19.68 0.78 -3.61
CA LYS A 79 19.28 1.14 -4.97
C LYS A 79 17.76 1.05 -5.05
N MET A 80 17.03 2.15 -5.22
CA MET A 80 15.56 2.12 -5.41
C MET A 80 15.16 2.37 -6.86
N VAL A 81 13.90 2.14 -7.20
CA VAL A 81 13.35 2.55 -8.50
C VAL A 81 12.67 3.90 -8.33
N ASP A 82 12.94 4.83 -9.24
CA ASP A 82 12.13 6.05 -9.40
C ASP A 82 10.99 5.75 -10.34
N ASN A 83 9.84 5.32 -9.81
CA ASN A 83 8.73 5.07 -10.71
C ASN A 83 7.34 4.98 -10.05
N SER A 84 6.59 6.07 -10.12
CA SER A 84 5.17 6.08 -9.80
C SER A 84 4.33 5.14 -10.69
N SER A 85 4.74 4.90 -11.94
CA SER A 85 4.07 3.93 -12.84
C SER A 85 4.39 2.47 -12.49
N TYR A 86 5.51 2.24 -11.80
CA TYR A 86 5.86 0.92 -11.28
C TYR A 86 4.95 0.52 -10.12
N MET A 87 4.54 1.47 -9.28
CA MET A 87 3.51 1.24 -8.27
C MET A 87 2.20 0.76 -8.92
N THR A 88 1.76 1.43 -9.99
CA THR A 88 0.49 1.08 -10.65
C THR A 88 0.51 -0.32 -11.26
N ASN A 89 1.66 -0.78 -11.74
CA ASN A 89 1.80 -2.07 -12.42
C ASN A 89 2.21 -3.23 -11.49
N ASN A 90 2.74 -2.94 -10.30
CA ASN A 90 3.35 -3.95 -9.42
C ASN A 90 2.89 -3.89 -7.96
N ILE A 91 1.96 -3.00 -7.59
CA ILE A 91 1.26 -3.18 -6.32
C ILE A 91 0.41 -4.44 -6.45
N ILE A 92 0.74 -5.43 -5.62
CA ILE A 92 0.03 -6.69 -5.55
C ILE A 92 -0.94 -6.67 -4.36
N HIS A 93 -0.62 -5.92 -3.30
CA HIS A 93 -1.49 -5.82 -2.12
C HIS A 93 -1.48 -4.42 -1.51
N SER A 94 -0.35 -3.96 -1.00
CA SER A 94 -0.24 -2.64 -0.35
C SER A 94 1.06 -1.93 -0.71
N ALA A 95 1.05 -0.60 -0.71
CA ALA A 95 2.23 0.24 -0.77
C ALA A 95 2.27 1.22 0.40
N TYR A 96 3.42 1.32 1.05
CA TYR A 96 3.66 2.17 2.22
C TYR A 96 4.65 3.27 1.87
N ILE A 97 4.18 4.51 1.76
CA ILE A 97 4.98 5.65 1.31
C ILE A 97 5.13 6.65 2.45
N ILE A 98 6.38 6.97 2.78
CA ILE A 98 6.74 8.10 3.64
C ILE A 98 6.88 9.33 2.71
N ASP A 99 5.85 10.16 2.66
CA ASP A 99 5.81 11.38 1.86
C ASP A 99 6.46 12.53 2.65
N LEU A 100 7.70 12.84 2.29
CA LEU A 100 8.51 13.88 2.94
C LEU A 100 8.25 15.27 2.36
N ASP A 101 7.54 15.36 1.24
CA ASP A 101 7.11 16.63 0.65
C ASP A 101 5.90 17.18 1.41
N GLU A 102 4.98 16.29 1.80
CA GLU A 102 3.78 16.64 2.56
C GLU A 102 3.86 16.30 4.06
N CYS A 103 4.96 15.68 4.51
CA CYS A 103 5.16 15.19 5.87
C CYS A 103 4.08 14.19 6.33
N MET A 104 3.71 13.27 5.44
CA MET A 104 2.66 12.28 5.64
C MET A 104 3.21 10.85 5.51
N PHE A 105 2.63 9.91 6.24
CA PHE A 105 2.71 8.49 5.94
C PHE A 105 1.42 8.09 5.24
N THR A 106 1.53 7.41 4.10
CA THR A 106 0.40 7.03 3.26
C THR A 106 0.45 5.55 2.93
N VAL A 107 -0.67 4.86 3.12
CA VAL A 107 -0.87 3.47 2.70
C VAL A 107 -1.85 3.46 1.54
N TYR A 108 -1.40 2.87 0.45
CA TYR A 108 -2.24 2.50 -0.68
C TYR A 108 -2.50 1.00 -0.57
N SER A 109 -3.74 0.57 -0.82
CA SER A 109 -4.04 -0.85 -0.89
C SER A 109 -4.85 -1.16 -2.14
N GLN A 110 -4.56 -2.28 -2.76
CA GLN A 110 -5.36 -2.80 -3.84
C GLN A 110 -6.53 -3.58 -3.23
N VAL A 111 -7.76 -3.19 -3.54
CA VAL A 111 -8.95 -3.95 -3.15
C VAL A 111 -9.40 -4.75 -4.37
N GLY A 112 -8.99 -6.02 -4.45
CA GLY A 112 -9.29 -6.95 -5.54
C GLY A 112 -8.45 -6.74 -6.82
N ASN A 113 -8.69 -7.56 -7.86
CA ASN A 113 -7.96 -7.53 -9.13
C ASN A 113 -8.20 -6.27 -10.00
N ARG A 114 -8.92 -5.27 -9.49
CA ARG A 114 -9.23 -4.04 -10.22
C ARG A 114 -9.04 -2.85 -9.32
N THR A 115 -8.23 -1.90 -9.80
CA THR A 115 -8.12 -0.56 -9.26
C THR A 115 -9.51 0.06 -9.22
N ALA A 116 -10.10 0.16 -8.02
CA ALA A 116 -11.34 0.88 -7.84
C ALA A 116 -11.09 2.35 -8.22
N HIS A 117 -11.57 2.75 -9.39
CA HIS A 117 -11.55 4.13 -9.86
C HIS A 117 -12.50 4.98 -8.99
N MET A 118 -12.07 5.32 -7.77
CA MET A 118 -12.72 6.37 -6.99
C MET A 118 -12.23 7.73 -7.51
N TYR A 119 -13.04 8.34 -8.37
CA TYR A 119 -12.92 9.74 -8.74
C TYR A 119 -13.45 10.62 -7.61
N LEU A 120 -12.57 11.33 -6.90
CA LEU A 120 -12.87 12.60 -6.24
C LEU A 120 -11.57 13.23 -5.70
N GLY A 121 -10.90 14.07 -6.49
CA GLY A 121 -9.94 15.06 -5.99
C GLY A 121 -8.59 14.53 -5.48
N THR A 122 -7.53 14.75 -6.29
CA THR A 122 -6.12 14.76 -5.85
C THR A 122 -5.66 13.58 -4.97
N TYR A 123 -5.63 12.35 -5.51
CA TYR A 123 -5.00 11.20 -4.85
C TYR A 123 -3.74 10.76 -5.59
N ARG A 124 -2.60 10.82 -4.91
CA ARG A 124 -1.23 10.75 -5.45
C ARG A 124 -0.71 9.32 -5.66
N VAL A 125 -1.38 8.52 -6.48
CA VAL A 125 -0.84 7.60 -7.51
C VAL A 125 -2.03 7.30 -8.42
N ARG A 126 -1.94 7.54 -9.74
CA ARG A 126 -3.11 7.50 -10.64
C ARG A 126 -3.89 6.17 -10.50
N GLY A 127 -5.08 6.26 -9.88
CA GLY A 127 -6.05 5.16 -9.79
C GLY A 127 -6.00 4.31 -8.53
N LEU A 128 -5.02 4.48 -7.63
CA LEU A 128 -4.94 3.67 -6.40
C LEU A 128 -5.64 4.36 -5.22
N PRO A 129 -6.54 3.66 -4.51
CA PRO A 129 -7.19 4.22 -3.34
C PRO A 129 -6.21 4.30 -2.17
N VAL A 130 -6.20 5.46 -1.50
CA VAL A 130 -5.51 5.64 -0.23
C VAL A 130 -6.38 5.01 0.86
N THR A 131 -5.84 4.02 1.57
CA THR A 131 -6.53 3.33 2.67
C THR A 131 -6.21 3.92 4.03
N TYR A 132 -5.02 4.53 4.17
CA TYR A 132 -4.63 5.21 5.39
C TYR A 132 -3.68 6.36 5.10
N MET A 133 -3.83 7.45 5.86
CA MET A 133 -2.98 8.62 5.74
C MET A 133 -2.86 9.32 7.11
N GLN A 134 -1.64 9.59 7.54
CA GLN A 134 -1.38 10.19 8.86
C GLN A 134 -0.16 11.12 8.82
N PRO A 135 -0.19 12.30 9.48
CA PRO A 135 1.00 13.14 9.61
C PRO A 135 2.12 12.42 10.34
N LEU A 136 3.36 12.56 9.85
CA LEU A 136 4.55 11.96 10.48
C LEU A 136 4.75 12.46 11.91
N THR A 137 4.42 13.73 12.19
CA THR A 137 4.47 14.30 13.54
C THR A 137 3.56 13.57 14.52
N ARG A 138 2.41 13.08 14.04
CA ARG A 138 1.50 12.29 14.88
C ARG A 138 2.11 10.91 15.14
N ILE A 139 2.63 10.23 14.13
CA ILE A 139 3.28 8.91 14.28
C ILE A 139 4.48 8.99 15.24
N LEU A 140 5.33 10.01 15.09
CA LEU A 140 6.47 10.25 15.98
C LEU A 140 6.06 10.52 17.43
N SER A 141 4.81 10.94 17.67
CA SER A 141 4.26 11.15 19.01
C SER A 141 3.50 9.95 19.58
N MET A 142 3.22 8.93 18.76
CA MET A 142 2.55 7.70 19.21
C MET A 142 3.52 6.84 20.03
N THR A 143 2.98 6.05 20.96
CA THR A 143 3.77 4.94 21.52
C THR A 143 3.90 3.81 20.46
N PRO A 144 4.89 2.92 20.59
CA PRO A 144 5.00 1.75 19.72
C PRO A 144 3.70 0.93 19.72
N GLU A 145 3.09 0.73 20.89
CA GLU A 145 1.85 -0.05 21.04
C GLU A 145 0.68 0.61 20.30
N GLU A 146 0.53 1.94 20.38
CA GLU A 146 -0.50 2.67 19.63
C GLU A 146 -0.30 2.54 18.12
N ALA A 147 0.94 2.66 17.65
CA ALA A 147 1.25 2.56 16.23
C ALA A 147 0.98 1.14 15.69
N HIS A 148 1.28 0.11 16.50
CA HIS A 148 0.99 -1.29 16.19
C HIS A 148 -0.53 -1.54 16.16
N GLU A 149 -1.28 -1.04 17.14
CA GLU A 149 -2.74 -1.18 17.19
C GLU A 149 -3.40 -0.56 15.95
N VAL A 150 -2.95 0.62 15.52
CA VAL A 150 -3.45 1.27 14.30
C VAL A 150 -3.27 0.38 13.08
N MET A 151 -2.09 -0.25 12.94
CA MET A 151 -1.78 -1.11 11.81
C MET A 151 -2.50 -2.46 11.85
N GLU A 152 -2.61 -3.08 13.03
CA GLU A 152 -3.45 -4.28 13.27
C GLU A 152 -4.91 -4.02 12.88
N ARG A 153 -5.47 -2.89 13.31
CA ARG A 153 -6.84 -2.49 12.99
C ARG A 153 -7.02 -2.21 11.51
N LEU A 154 -6.04 -1.55 10.88
CA LEU A 154 -6.06 -1.30 9.44
C LEU A 154 -6.02 -2.63 8.66
N GLY A 155 -5.22 -3.60 9.11
CA GLY A 155 -5.17 -4.95 8.53
C GLY A 155 -6.52 -5.65 8.63
N THR A 156 -7.16 -5.60 9.80
CA THR A 156 -8.50 -6.16 10.01
C THR A 156 -9.54 -5.52 9.09
N ILE A 157 -9.56 -4.19 8.98
CA ILE A 157 -10.48 -3.46 8.11
C ILE A 157 -10.24 -3.82 6.64
N THR A 158 -8.97 -3.89 6.22
CA THR A 158 -8.60 -4.23 4.84
C THR A 158 -9.09 -5.63 4.47
N ASN A 159 -8.88 -6.62 5.35
CA ASN A 159 -9.37 -7.97 5.15
C ASN A 159 -10.90 -8.04 5.09
N GLN A 160 -11.61 -7.28 5.94
CA GLN A 160 -13.08 -7.22 5.90
C GLN A 160 -13.59 -6.62 4.60
N ILE A 161 -12.97 -5.54 4.11
CA ILE A 161 -13.32 -4.90 2.83
C ILE A 161 -13.09 -5.87 1.67
N GLU A 162 -12.00 -6.63 1.68
CA GLU A 162 -11.70 -7.62 0.65
C GLU A 162 -12.78 -8.72 0.61
N VAL A 163 -13.12 -9.31 1.77
CA VAL A 163 -14.16 -10.35 1.88
C VAL A 163 -15.53 -9.82 1.41
N LEU A 164 -15.89 -8.60 1.79
CA LEU A 164 -17.14 -7.97 1.36
C LEU A 164 -17.15 -7.70 -0.16
N THR A 165 -16.02 -7.27 -0.71
CA THR A 165 -15.89 -6.99 -2.16
C THR A 165 -16.02 -8.27 -2.98
N LEU A 166 -15.38 -9.36 -2.54
CA LEU A 166 -15.51 -10.68 -3.18
C LEU A 166 -16.94 -11.21 -3.07
N SER A 167 -17.55 -11.13 -1.89
CA SER A 167 -18.95 -11.56 -1.69
C SER A 167 -19.93 -10.77 -2.56
N HIS A 168 -19.73 -9.45 -2.67
CA HIS A 168 -20.55 -8.60 -3.53
C HIS A 168 -20.36 -8.92 -5.02
N TYR A 169 -19.13 -9.25 -5.43
CA TYR A 169 -18.85 -9.72 -6.78
C TYR A 169 -19.57 -11.03 -7.08
N ASP A 170 -19.53 -12.01 -6.18
CA ASP A 170 -20.22 -13.30 -6.38
C ASP A 170 -21.74 -13.13 -6.52
N LEU A 171 -22.31 -12.17 -5.77
CA LEU A 171 -23.73 -11.83 -5.84
C LEU A 171 -24.13 -11.07 -7.12
N THR A 172 -23.25 -10.22 -7.65
CA THR A 172 -23.57 -9.34 -8.79
C THR A 172 -23.11 -9.87 -10.13
N CYS A 173 -22.00 -10.62 -10.15
CA CYS A 173 -21.26 -11.01 -11.36
C CYS A 173 -20.80 -12.49 -11.35
N GLY A 174 -20.78 -13.16 -10.18
CA GLY A 174 -20.41 -14.59 -10.05
C GLY A 174 -21.62 -15.53 -10.15
N GLU A 175 -21.51 -16.75 -9.63
CA GLU A 175 -22.55 -17.80 -9.75
C GLU A 175 -23.95 -17.37 -9.25
N GLY A 176 -24.02 -16.39 -8.34
CA GLY A 176 -25.28 -15.79 -7.88
C GLY A 176 -26.06 -15.03 -8.96
N SER A 177 -25.36 -14.51 -9.99
CA SER A 177 -25.98 -13.85 -11.14
C SER A 177 -26.88 -14.79 -11.95
N GLY A 178 -26.65 -16.10 -11.91
CA GLY A 178 -27.54 -17.09 -12.53
C GLY A 178 -28.94 -17.11 -11.93
N MET A 179 -29.08 -16.90 -10.60
CA MET A 179 -30.39 -16.79 -9.97
C MET A 179 -31.06 -15.43 -10.24
N THR A 180 -30.30 -14.34 -10.29
CA THR A 180 -30.85 -13.01 -10.62
C THR A 180 -31.31 -12.93 -12.09
N GLN A 181 -30.59 -13.58 -13.00
CA GLN A 181 -30.94 -13.68 -14.41
C GLN A 181 -32.19 -14.57 -14.61
N MET A 182 -32.28 -15.72 -13.91
CA MET A 182 -33.50 -16.55 -13.90
C MET A 182 -34.73 -15.83 -13.34
N PHE A 183 -34.57 -15.00 -12.30
CA PHE A 183 -35.67 -14.19 -11.76
C PHE A 183 -36.12 -13.09 -12.73
N ASN A 184 -35.21 -12.43 -13.45
CA ASN A 184 -35.57 -11.44 -14.46
C ASN A 184 -36.20 -12.06 -15.71
N ASP A 185 -35.70 -13.21 -16.17
CA ASP A 185 -36.24 -13.90 -17.33
C ASP A 185 -37.64 -14.50 -17.06
N SER A 186 -37.91 -14.93 -15.83
CA SER A 186 -39.27 -15.37 -15.44
C SER A 186 -40.29 -14.23 -15.29
N MET A 187 -39.83 -12.99 -15.06
CA MET A 187 -40.67 -11.79 -14.97
C MET A 187 -40.90 -11.12 -16.34
N ALA A 188 -40.06 -11.39 -17.33
CA ALA A 188 -40.17 -10.88 -18.70
C ALA A 188 -41.01 -11.78 -19.63
N GLY A 189 -41.52 -12.91 -19.13
CA GLY A 189 -42.18 -13.96 -19.91
C GLY A 189 -43.71 -13.93 -19.98
N ASP A 190 -44.39 -12.86 -19.54
CA ASP A 190 -45.83 -12.67 -19.71
C ASP A 190 -46.09 -11.33 -20.44
N GLY A 191 -46.07 -11.38 -21.78
CA GLY A 191 -46.41 -10.28 -22.68
C GLY A 191 -46.79 -10.79 -24.06
#